data_AF-A0A1Q7CEK1-F1
#
_entry.id   AF-A0A1Q7CEK1-F1
#
_cell.length_a   1.000
_cell.length_b   1.000
_cell.length_c   1.000
_cell.angle_alpha   90.00
_cell.angle_beta   90.00
_cell.angle_gamma   90.00
#
_symmetry.space_group_name_H-M   'P 1'
#
loop_
_entity.id
_entity.type
_entity.pdbx_description
1 polymer ?
#
loop_
_entity_poly.entity_id
_entity_poly.type
_entity_poly.pdbx_seq_one_letter_code
_entity_poly.pdbx_strand_id
1 'polypeptide(L)'
;MGKKQVRQVRQQMRKVQPKPAASNAAGATRKQRERFVQSGGMLQGYAPEYVIRIGYISVAVAVLCVLIMAACLVLLPPIYGWPDAIAAAIAWVLPIALLASFVGPGFRLALRDRKSEPRLVQGQLVGASSVSTSMGLGMLMVQTRGGVEQYLVPPARLKQVPGNQVNVVLTVTPHLKHVKSVGVMGQRMVGRVEPPVPPVMRRLQLLPVLTPLALAGGAIIGDDAVALAPISPSAVHALLAVVVGAVLAGAVYGVSYLLQRRMMEEVQALVPRT
;
A
#
# COMPACT_ATOMS: atom_id res chain seq x y z
N MET A 1 -7.43 -23.42 -44.66
CA MET A 1 -7.35 -21.97 -44.36
C MET A 1 -7.42 -21.59 -42.86
N GLY A 2 -7.55 -22.51 -41.89
CA GLY A 2 -7.77 -22.16 -40.46
C GLY A 2 -6.53 -21.93 -39.56
N LYS A 3 -5.30 -22.18 -40.01
CA LYS A 3 -4.09 -22.06 -39.14
C LYS A 3 -3.48 -20.65 -39.07
N LYS A 4 -3.78 -19.77 -40.04
CA LYS A 4 -3.23 -18.40 -40.07
C LYS A 4 -3.98 -17.42 -39.15
N GLN A 5 -5.29 -17.58 -39.00
CA GLN A 5 -6.11 -16.77 -38.07
C GLN A 5 -5.74 -17.00 -36.60
N VAL A 6 -5.50 -18.25 -36.18
CA VAL A 6 -5.13 -18.56 -34.78
C VAL A 6 -3.76 -17.96 -34.42
N ARG A 7 -2.83 -17.89 -35.38
CA ARG A 7 -1.52 -17.27 -35.18
C ARG A 7 -1.61 -15.74 -35.11
N GLN A 8 -2.51 -15.12 -35.89
CA GLN A 8 -2.80 -13.68 -35.80
C GLN A 8 -3.50 -13.30 -34.50
N VAL A 9 -4.43 -14.11 -33.98
CA VAL A 9 -5.07 -13.87 -32.67
C VAL A 9 -4.06 -13.99 -31.52
N ARG A 10 -3.17 -14.99 -31.55
CA ARG A 10 -2.05 -15.11 -30.59
C ARG A 10 -1.07 -13.92 -30.66
N GLN A 11 -0.83 -13.36 -31.85
CA GLN A 11 0.04 -12.20 -32.02
C GLN A 11 -0.62 -10.87 -31.62
N GLN A 12 -1.93 -10.72 -31.81
CA GLN A 12 -2.67 -9.55 -31.31
C GLN A 12 -2.82 -9.57 -29.79
N MET A 13 -3.00 -10.73 -29.16
CA MET A 13 -2.96 -10.86 -27.69
C MET A 13 -1.60 -10.47 -27.08
N ARG A 14 -0.50 -10.68 -27.82
CA ARG A 14 0.86 -10.30 -27.38
C ARG A 14 1.13 -8.79 -27.42
N LYS A 15 0.23 -7.98 -28.00
CA LYS A 15 0.34 -6.52 -28.09
C LYS A 15 -0.59 -5.74 -27.15
N VAL A 16 -1.53 -6.39 -26.48
CA VAL A 16 -2.31 -5.75 -25.43
C VAL A 16 -1.51 -5.85 -24.13
N GLN A 17 -0.44 -5.07 -24.04
CA GLN A 17 0.18 -4.83 -22.74
C GLN A 17 -0.90 -4.21 -21.86
N PRO A 18 -1.29 -4.85 -20.75
CA PRO A 18 -2.23 -4.26 -19.83
C PRO A 18 -1.68 -2.90 -19.41
N LYS A 19 -2.55 -1.89 -19.34
CA LYS A 19 -2.15 -0.59 -18.81
C LYS A 19 -1.55 -0.86 -17.43
N PRO A 20 -0.26 -0.54 -17.20
CA PRO A 20 0.42 -0.96 -15.99
C PRO A 20 -0.37 -0.44 -14.79
N ALA A 21 -0.63 -1.33 -13.85
CA ALA A 21 -1.25 -1.00 -12.57
C ALA A 21 -0.56 0.24 -12.01
N ALA A 22 -1.32 1.16 -11.42
CA ALA A 22 -0.72 2.22 -10.63
C ALA A 22 0.10 1.53 -9.52
N SER A 23 1.42 1.69 -9.55
CA SER A 23 2.36 0.98 -8.71
C SER A 23 3.33 1.98 -8.11
N ASN A 24 3.67 1.78 -6.83
CA ASN A 24 4.69 2.55 -6.14
C ASN A 24 6.06 1.84 -6.14
N ALA A 25 6.27 0.88 -7.05
CA ALA A 25 7.51 0.12 -7.14
C ALA A 25 8.73 0.98 -7.49
N ALA A 26 9.91 0.52 -7.10
CA ALA A 26 11.19 1.09 -7.52
C ALA A 26 11.27 1.09 -9.05
N GLY A 27 11.40 2.28 -9.66
CA GLY A 27 11.34 2.49 -11.11
C GLY A 27 10.01 3.05 -11.65
N ALA A 28 8.97 3.21 -10.84
CA ALA A 28 7.72 3.85 -11.26
C ALA A 28 7.94 5.34 -11.58
N THR A 29 7.46 5.77 -12.75
CA THR A 29 7.49 7.18 -13.18
C THR A 29 6.71 8.07 -12.21
N ARG A 30 7.10 9.34 -12.09
CA ARG A 30 6.40 10.33 -11.25
C ARG A 30 4.88 10.32 -11.49
N LYS A 31 4.47 10.30 -12.75
CA LYS A 31 3.06 10.26 -13.17
C LYS A 31 2.34 8.98 -12.74
N GLN A 32 3.02 7.83 -12.67
CA GLN A 32 2.45 6.59 -12.15
C GLN A 32 2.27 6.63 -10.62
N ARG A 33 3.23 7.23 -9.90
CA ARG A 33 3.15 7.42 -8.45
C ARG A 33 2.02 8.38 -8.07
N GLU A 34 1.91 9.50 -8.78
CA GLU A 34 0.81 10.46 -8.58
C GLU A 34 -0.55 9.80 -8.83
N ARG A 35 -0.69 9.00 -9.89
CA ARG A 35 -1.92 8.23 -10.15
C ARG A 35 -2.23 7.20 -9.06
N PHE A 36 -1.20 6.56 -8.50
CA PHE A 36 -1.35 5.62 -7.39
C PHE A 36 -1.87 6.32 -6.12
N VAL A 37 -1.29 7.46 -5.77
CA VAL A 37 -1.77 8.26 -4.63
C VAL A 37 -3.20 8.75 -4.88
N GLN A 38 -3.49 9.23 -6.09
CA GLN A 38 -4.83 9.68 -6.49
C GLN A 38 -5.88 8.56 -6.50
N SER A 39 -5.48 7.30 -6.68
CA SER A 39 -6.39 6.15 -6.60
C SER A 39 -6.57 5.60 -5.19
N GLY A 40 -6.02 6.27 -4.17
CA GLY A 40 -6.14 5.88 -2.77
C GLY A 40 -4.91 5.13 -2.22
N GLY A 41 -3.84 5.04 -3.01
CA GLY A 41 -2.58 4.44 -2.63
C GLY A 41 -2.75 3.00 -2.13
N MET A 42 -2.22 2.73 -0.94
CA MET A 42 -2.27 1.39 -0.33
C MET A 42 -3.68 0.96 0.09
N LEU A 43 -4.61 1.91 0.23
CA LEU A 43 -5.99 1.66 0.65
C LEU A 43 -6.94 1.46 -0.55
N GLN A 44 -6.42 1.49 -1.76
CA GLN A 44 -7.18 1.17 -2.97
C GLN A 44 -7.71 -0.28 -2.90
N GLY A 45 -8.98 -0.46 -3.27
CA GLY A 45 -9.66 -1.75 -3.32
C GLY A 45 -10.33 -2.19 -2.01
N TYR A 46 -9.99 -1.55 -0.89
CA TYR A 46 -10.62 -1.85 0.40
C TYR A 46 -12.01 -1.24 0.51
N ALA A 47 -12.86 -1.86 1.32
CA ALA A 47 -14.21 -1.37 1.59
C ALA A 47 -14.15 0.07 2.16
N PRO A 48 -14.94 1.02 1.64
CA PRO A 48 -14.96 2.40 2.14
C PRO A 48 -15.18 2.49 3.66
N GLU A 49 -16.05 1.65 4.21
CA GLU A 49 -16.36 1.62 5.65
C GLU A 49 -15.15 1.22 6.48
N TYR A 50 -14.35 0.27 5.98
CA TYR A 50 -13.10 -0.16 6.63
C TYR A 50 -12.04 0.94 6.58
N VAL A 51 -11.88 1.58 5.41
CA VAL A 51 -10.94 2.69 5.22
C VAL A 51 -11.31 3.88 6.11
N ILE A 52 -12.61 4.17 6.28
CA ILE A 52 -13.09 5.23 7.18
C ILE A 52 -12.72 4.93 8.63
N ARG A 53 -12.89 3.68 9.09
CA ARG A 53 -12.48 3.28 10.45
C ARG A 53 -10.98 3.47 10.66
N ILE A 54 -10.15 3.03 9.72
CA ILE A 54 -8.70 3.26 9.76
C ILE A 54 -8.40 4.77 9.82
N GLY A 55 -9.12 5.57 9.02
CA GLY A 55 -9.00 7.02 9.05
C GLY A 55 -9.25 7.60 10.44
N TYR A 56 -10.33 7.23 11.10
CA TYR A 56 -10.61 7.70 12.47
C TYR A 56 -9.55 7.25 13.48
N ILE A 57 -9.09 5.99 13.39
CA ILE A 57 -7.99 5.51 14.24
C ILE A 57 -6.72 6.33 13.99
N SER A 58 -6.39 6.62 12.73
CA SER A 58 -5.23 7.44 12.37
C SER A 58 -5.32 8.87 12.89
N VAL A 59 -6.53 9.46 12.92
CA VAL A 59 -6.77 10.78 13.53
C VAL A 59 -6.55 10.71 15.04
N ALA A 60 -7.06 9.68 15.72
CA ALA A 60 -6.86 9.50 17.15
C ALA A 60 -5.36 9.36 17.49
N VAL A 61 -4.61 8.60 16.70
CA VAL A 61 -3.14 8.47 16.85
C VAL A 61 -2.45 9.82 16.61
N ALA A 62 -2.83 10.57 15.58
CA ALA A 62 -2.25 11.89 15.32
C ALA A 62 -2.51 12.87 16.48
N VAL A 63 -3.71 12.85 17.06
CA VAL A 63 -4.03 13.65 18.26
C VAL A 63 -3.15 13.23 19.44
N LEU A 64 -2.97 11.92 19.66
CA LEU A 64 -2.06 11.41 20.69
C LEU A 64 -0.62 11.91 20.48
N CYS A 65 -0.10 11.88 19.24
CA CYS A 65 1.22 12.42 18.93
C CYS A 65 1.33 13.91 19.29
N VAL A 66 0.30 14.71 19.00
CA VAL A 66 0.27 16.14 19.36
C VAL A 66 0.25 16.34 20.88
N LEU A 67 -0.50 15.51 21.61
CA LEU A 67 -0.51 15.56 23.07
C LEU A 67 0.86 15.21 23.67
N ILE A 68 1.58 14.25 23.07
CA ILE A 68 2.94 13.90 23.49
C ILE A 68 3.91 15.05 23.18
N MET A 69 3.83 15.67 22.01
CA MET A 69 4.62 16.88 21.70
C MET A 69 4.40 17.98 22.74
N ALA A 70 3.14 18.24 23.13
CA ALA A 70 2.82 19.21 24.16
C ALA A 70 3.41 18.82 25.52
N ALA A 71 3.33 17.52 25.89
CA ALA A 71 3.93 17.01 27.12
C ALA A 71 5.45 17.19 27.12
N CYS A 72 6.14 16.87 26.01
CA CYS A 72 7.57 17.10 25.85
C CYS A 72 7.93 18.58 26.07
N LEU A 73 7.19 19.50 25.45
CA LEU A 73 7.43 20.94 25.56
C LEU A 73 7.12 21.53 26.95
N VAL A 74 6.36 20.84 27.79
CA VAL A 74 6.05 21.30 29.16
C VAL A 74 6.98 20.65 30.19
N LEU A 75 7.32 19.37 30.01
CA LEU A 75 8.03 18.57 31.01
C LEU A 75 9.55 18.56 30.85
N LEU A 76 10.08 18.65 29.63
CA LEU A 76 11.53 18.58 29.36
C LEU A 76 12.28 19.90 29.62
N PRO A 77 11.74 21.11 29.34
CA PRO A 77 12.48 22.35 29.57
C PRO A 77 13.01 22.56 30.99
N PRO A 78 12.28 22.24 32.08
CA PRO A 78 12.80 22.46 33.43
C PRO A 78 13.93 21.49 33.83
N ILE A 79 14.10 20.36 33.11
CA ILE A 79 15.06 19.31 33.48
C ILE A 79 16.28 19.32 32.56
N TYR A 80 16.06 19.36 31.24
CA TYR A 80 17.09 19.20 30.21
C TYR A 80 17.28 20.48 29.37
N GLY A 81 16.30 21.38 29.40
CA GLY A 81 16.33 22.65 28.67
C GLY A 81 15.50 22.64 27.39
N TRP A 82 15.31 23.85 26.83
CA TRP A 82 14.51 24.04 25.63
C TRP A 82 15.01 23.30 24.37
N PRO A 83 16.33 23.18 24.10
CA PRO A 83 16.81 22.49 22.90
C PRO A 83 16.34 21.04 22.80
N ASP A 84 16.43 20.27 23.90
CA ASP A 84 16.03 18.87 23.93
C ASP A 84 14.51 18.71 23.85
N ALA A 85 13.76 19.61 24.48
CA ALA A 85 12.30 19.63 24.39
C ALA A 85 11.82 19.84 22.94
N ILE A 86 12.49 20.70 22.18
CA ILE A 86 12.18 20.96 20.77
C ILE A 86 12.57 19.76 19.90
N ALA A 87 13.75 19.16 20.11
CA ALA A 87 14.20 17.97 19.39
C ALA A 87 13.19 16.82 19.54
N ALA A 88 12.85 16.48 20.79
CA ALA A 88 11.84 15.47 21.12
C ALA A 88 10.51 15.76 20.44
N ALA A 89 10.00 17.00 20.52
CA ALA A 89 8.74 17.36 19.88
C ALA A 89 8.78 17.20 18.34
N ILE A 90 9.91 17.48 17.69
CA ILE A 90 10.05 17.33 16.24
C ILE A 90 9.98 15.85 15.82
N ALA A 91 10.54 14.91 16.60
CA ALA A 91 10.48 13.49 16.27
C ALA A 91 9.04 12.97 16.14
N TRP A 92 8.11 13.48 16.94
CA TRP A 92 6.69 13.13 16.91
C TRP A 92 5.91 13.69 15.71
N VAL A 93 6.48 14.63 14.95
CA VAL A 93 5.91 15.09 13.67
C VAL A 93 5.97 14.00 12.60
N LEU A 94 7.00 13.15 12.64
CA LEU A 94 7.23 12.11 11.63
C LEU A 94 6.08 11.08 11.53
N PRO A 95 5.60 10.46 12.64
CA PRO A 95 4.41 9.62 12.60
C PRO A 95 3.18 10.30 11.99
N ILE A 96 2.95 11.57 12.33
CA ILE A 96 1.82 12.36 11.81
C ILE A 96 1.95 12.50 10.28
N ALA A 97 3.14 12.87 9.80
CA ALA A 97 3.41 13.02 8.37
C ALA A 97 3.24 11.70 7.60
N LEU A 98 3.66 10.57 8.18
CA LEU A 98 3.48 9.24 7.59
C LEU A 98 2.00 8.87 7.54
N LEU A 99 1.24 9.03 8.64
CA LEU A 99 -0.20 8.76 8.65
C LEU A 99 -0.94 9.60 7.61
N ALA A 100 -0.64 10.91 7.53
CA ALA A 100 -1.22 11.80 6.53
C ALA A 100 -0.91 11.35 5.10
N SER A 101 0.31 10.88 4.84
CA SER A 101 0.76 10.46 3.50
C SER A 101 0.18 9.12 3.07
N PHE A 102 0.13 8.14 3.97
CA PHE A 102 -0.31 6.78 3.64
C PHE A 102 -1.83 6.58 3.75
N VAL A 103 -2.48 7.21 4.74
CA VAL A 103 -3.91 7.03 5.03
C VAL A 103 -4.76 8.14 4.44
N GLY A 104 -4.28 9.38 4.46
CA GLY A 104 -5.03 10.58 4.03
C GLY A 104 -5.67 10.48 2.65
N PRO A 105 -4.93 10.10 1.58
CA PRO A 105 -5.50 9.97 0.24
C PRO A 105 -6.65 8.96 0.18
N GLY A 106 -6.48 7.78 0.78
CA GLY A 106 -7.51 6.74 0.84
C GLY A 106 -8.73 7.17 1.64
N PHE A 107 -8.52 7.80 2.80
CA PHE A 107 -9.59 8.29 3.66
C PHE A 107 -10.47 9.33 2.96
N ARG A 108 -9.85 10.30 2.27
CA ARG A 108 -10.59 11.32 1.50
C ARG A 108 -11.45 10.69 0.40
N LEU A 109 -10.95 9.68 -0.29
CA LEU A 109 -11.69 8.97 -1.34
C LEU A 109 -12.80 8.10 -0.76
N ALA A 110 -12.58 7.47 0.40
CA ALA A 110 -13.60 6.68 1.10
C ALA A 110 -14.81 7.55 1.50
N LEU A 111 -14.56 8.76 2.00
CA LEU A 111 -15.62 9.72 2.34
C LEU A 111 -16.43 10.15 1.12
N ARG A 112 -15.80 10.26 -0.06
CA ARG A 112 -16.50 10.53 -1.32
C ARG A 112 -17.30 9.31 -1.78
N ASP A 113 -16.74 8.11 -1.67
CA ASP A 113 -17.39 6.85 -2.04
C ASP A 113 -18.64 6.56 -1.21
N ARG A 114 -18.74 7.08 0.02
CA ARG A 114 -19.96 6.96 0.83
C ARG A 114 -21.16 7.70 0.22
N LYS A 115 -20.91 8.76 -0.55
CA LYS A 115 -21.95 9.61 -1.15
C LYS A 115 -22.26 9.26 -2.60
N SER A 116 -21.46 8.39 -3.22
CA SER A 116 -21.57 8.08 -4.63
C SER A 116 -22.19 6.70 -4.86
N GLU A 117 -22.93 6.58 -5.96
CA GLU A 117 -23.53 5.32 -6.34
C GLU A 117 -22.46 4.36 -6.91
N PRO A 118 -22.58 3.05 -6.64
CA PRO A 118 -21.68 2.06 -7.22
C PRO A 118 -21.81 2.00 -8.74
N ARG A 119 -20.68 1.94 -9.43
CA ARG A 119 -20.61 1.77 -10.88
C ARG A 119 -20.62 0.30 -11.25
N LEU A 120 -21.42 -0.04 -12.26
CA LEU A 120 -21.37 -1.35 -12.90
C LEU A 120 -20.31 -1.36 -14.00
N VAL A 121 -19.40 -2.32 -13.93
CA VAL A 121 -18.34 -2.54 -14.93
C VAL A 121 -18.53 -3.92 -15.52
N GLN A 122 -18.78 -3.98 -16.82
CA GLN A 122 -18.99 -5.23 -17.55
C GLN A 122 -17.85 -5.43 -18.54
N GLY A 123 -17.35 -6.66 -18.63
CA GLY A 123 -16.33 -7.01 -19.61
C GLY A 123 -15.90 -8.47 -19.54
N GLN A 124 -14.92 -8.82 -20.36
CA GLN A 124 -14.39 -10.17 -20.44
C GLN A 124 -13.25 -10.36 -19.42
N LEU A 125 -13.25 -11.45 -18.67
CA LEU A 125 -12.14 -11.81 -17.79
C LEU A 125 -10.89 -12.12 -18.61
N VAL A 126 -9.82 -11.36 -18.37
CA VAL A 126 -8.50 -11.58 -19.00
C VAL A 126 -7.59 -12.39 -18.09
N GLY A 127 -7.69 -12.15 -16.78
CA GLY A 127 -6.88 -12.84 -15.80
C GLY A 127 -7.35 -12.55 -14.39
N ALA A 128 -7.04 -13.47 -13.48
CA ALA A 128 -7.22 -13.28 -12.07
C ALA A 128 -5.99 -13.82 -11.34
N SER A 129 -5.63 -13.19 -10.23
CA SER A 129 -4.49 -13.55 -9.37
C SER A 129 -4.92 -13.47 -7.92
N SER A 130 -4.51 -14.44 -7.10
CA SER A 130 -4.69 -14.38 -5.63
C SER A 130 -3.69 -13.42 -4.98
N VAL A 131 -2.66 -12.99 -5.73
CA VAL A 131 -1.65 -12.02 -5.31
C VAL A 131 -1.93 -10.67 -5.96
N SER A 132 -1.96 -9.62 -5.14
CA SER A 132 -2.01 -8.24 -5.61
C SER A 132 -0.99 -7.34 -4.90
N THR A 133 -0.95 -6.09 -5.33
CA THR A 133 -0.14 -5.02 -4.71
C THR A 133 -0.70 -4.55 -3.37
N SER A 134 -1.97 -4.86 -3.07
CA SER A 134 -2.62 -4.51 -1.81
C SER A 134 -2.71 -5.74 -0.91
N MET A 135 -2.34 -5.57 0.36
CA MET A 135 -2.31 -6.65 1.34
C MET A 135 -3.67 -7.33 1.45
N GLY A 136 -3.71 -8.67 1.40
CA GLY A 136 -4.95 -9.44 1.58
C GLY A 136 -5.99 -9.30 0.47
N LEU A 137 -5.72 -8.56 -0.61
CA LEU A 137 -6.57 -8.49 -1.80
C LEU A 137 -5.96 -9.30 -2.95
N GLY A 138 -6.81 -9.93 -3.74
CA GLY A 138 -6.45 -10.49 -5.03
C GLY A 138 -6.60 -9.44 -6.14
N MET A 139 -6.25 -9.83 -7.36
CA MET A 139 -6.30 -8.98 -8.54
C MET A 139 -7.17 -9.63 -9.61
N LEU A 140 -8.00 -8.82 -10.26
CA LEU A 140 -8.85 -9.25 -11.35
C LEU A 140 -8.72 -8.28 -12.51
N MET A 141 -8.41 -8.80 -13.70
CA MET A 141 -8.21 -8.04 -14.92
C MET A 141 -9.37 -8.28 -15.86
N VAL A 142 -10.07 -7.20 -16.22
CA VAL A 142 -11.25 -7.23 -17.09
C VAL A 142 -10.98 -6.39 -18.33
N GLN A 143 -11.20 -6.98 -19.50
CA GLN A 143 -11.24 -6.27 -20.75
C GLN A 143 -12.62 -5.64 -20.93
N THR A 144 -12.67 -4.33 -20.78
CA THR A 144 -13.86 -3.51 -21.03
C THR A 144 -13.76 -2.87 -22.42
N ARG A 145 -14.82 -2.19 -22.87
CA ARG A 145 -14.80 -1.40 -24.12
C ARG A 145 -13.71 -0.31 -24.12
N GLY A 146 -13.32 0.18 -22.94
CA GLY A 146 -12.26 1.20 -22.78
C GLY A 146 -10.84 0.63 -22.65
N GLY A 147 -10.67 -0.69 -22.77
CA GLY A 147 -9.40 -1.39 -22.60
C GLY A 147 -9.37 -2.31 -21.37
N VAL A 148 -8.18 -2.80 -21.04
CA VAL A 148 -7.96 -3.70 -19.90
C VAL A 148 -7.86 -2.90 -18.60
N GLU A 149 -8.80 -3.13 -17.70
CA GLU A 149 -8.86 -2.53 -16.37
C GLU A 149 -8.53 -3.57 -15.29
N GLN A 150 -7.82 -3.11 -14.26
CA GLN A 150 -7.43 -3.94 -13.12
C GLN A 150 -8.19 -3.51 -11.87
N TYR A 151 -8.81 -4.49 -11.21
CA TYR A 151 -9.55 -4.35 -9.97
C TYR A 151 -8.92 -5.18 -8.87
N LEU A 152 -8.95 -4.66 -7.65
CA LEU A 152 -8.50 -5.36 -6.46
C LEU A 152 -9.73 -5.98 -5.79
N VAL A 153 -9.69 -7.28 -5.58
CA VAL A 153 -10.87 -8.08 -5.24
C VAL A 153 -10.61 -8.88 -3.95
N PRO A 154 -11.55 -8.88 -2.98
CA PRO A 154 -11.42 -9.73 -1.80
C PRO A 154 -11.31 -11.22 -2.16
N PRO A 155 -10.50 -12.03 -1.45
CA PRO A 155 -10.29 -13.44 -1.78
C PRO A 155 -11.60 -14.25 -1.86
N ALA A 156 -12.57 -13.95 -0.98
CA ALA A 156 -13.88 -14.60 -0.98
C ALA A 156 -14.65 -14.40 -2.31
N ARG A 157 -14.48 -13.25 -2.96
CA ARG A 157 -15.09 -12.92 -4.26
C ARG A 157 -14.27 -13.46 -5.42
N LEU A 158 -12.95 -13.55 -5.27
CA LEU A 158 -12.05 -14.14 -6.27
C LEU A 158 -12.32 -15.63 -6.50
N LYS A 159 -12.72 -16.38 -5.46
CA LYS A 159 -13.13 -17.79 -5.57
C LYS A 159 -14.34 -18.01 -6.48
N GLN A 160 -15.18 -17.00 -6.65
CA GLN A 160 -16.37 -17.07 -7.51
C GLN A 160 -16.00 -16.92 -8.99
N VAL A 161 -14.76 -16.50 -9.29
CA VAL A 161 -14.29 -16.21 -10.64
C VAL A 161 -13.72 -17.47 -11.28
N PRO A 162 -14.28 -17.93 -12.42
CA PRO A 162 -13.78 -19.12 -13.10
C PRO A 162 -12.39 -18.87 -13.71
N GLY A 163 -11.64 -19.96 -13.93
CA GLY A 163 -10.33 -19.90 -14.62
C GLY A 163 -10.42 -19.67 -16.14
N ASN A 164 -11.63 -19.64 -16.71
CA ASN A 164 -11.87 -19.47 -18.14
C ASN A 164 -12.12 -18.01 -18.51
N GLN A 165 -12.00 -17.68 -19.81
CA GLN A 165 -12.44 -16.40 -20.35
C GLN A 165 -13.96 -16.31 -20.32
N VAL A 166 -14.51 -15.66 -19.30
CA VAL A 166 -15.96 -15.50 -19.10
C VAL A 166 -16.29 -14.01 -18.98
N ASN A 167 -17.49 -13.62 -19.38
CA ASN A 167 -17.97 -12.27 -19.15
C ASN A 167 -18.29 -12.10 -17.66
N VAL A 168 -17.84 -10.99 -17.08
CA VAL A 168 -17.98 -10.70 -15.65
C VAL A 168 -18.60 -9.32 -15.52
N VAL A 169 -19.51 -9.20 -14.57
CA VAL A 169 -20.11 -7.94 -14.12
C VAL A 169 -19.60 -7.65 -12.73
N LEU A 170 -18.94 -6.51 -12.56
CA LEU A 170 -18.42 -6.04 -11.29
C LEU A 170 -19.25 -4.84 -10.84
N THR A 171 -19.65 -4.83 -9.57
CA THR A 171 -20.18 -3.62 -8.93
C THR A 171 -19.06 -3.00 -8.11
N VAL A 172 -18.62 -1.79 -8.49
CA VAL A 172 -17.41 -1.17 -7.99
C VAL A 172 -17.67 0.23 -7.47
N THR A 173 -17.03 0.64 -6.37
CA THR A 173 -17.06 2.05 -5.95
C THR A 173 -16.23 2.93 -6.88
N PRO A 174 -16.66 4.16 -7.18
CA PRO A 174 -16.04 4.97 -8.24
C PRO A 174 -14.63 5.46 -7.89
N HIS A 175 -14.31 5.72 -6.62
CA HIS A 175 -13.03 6.31 -6.22
C HIS A 175 -12.02 5.28 -5.73
N LEU A 176 -12.32 4.52 -4.67
CA LEU A 176 -11.42 3.48 -4.14
C LEU A 176 -11.36 2.23 -5.01
N LYS A 177 -12.23 2.12 -6.02
CA LYS A 177 -12.34 0.93 -6.88
C LYS A 177 -12.58 -0.36 -6.08
N HIS A 178 -13.31 -0.25 -4.97
CA HIS A 178 -13.67 -1.39 -4.15
C HIS A 178 -14.73 -2.24 -4.86
N VAL A 179 -14.46 -3.52 -5.05
CA VAL A 179 -15.39 -4.46 -5.68
C VAL A 179 -16.38 -4.99 -4.64
N LYS A 180 -17.62 -4.48 -4.69
CA LYS A 180 -18.74 -4.89 -3.81
C LYS A 180 -19.27 -6.28 -4.19
N SER A 181 -19.45 -6.53 -5.48
CA SER A 181 -19.95 -7.81 -5.99
C SER A 181 -19.31 -8.19 -7.32
N VAL A 182 -19.23 -9.49 -7.56
CA VAL A 182 -18.72 -10.11 -8.78
C VAL A 182 -19.80 -11.08 -9.27
N GLY A 183 -20.37 -10.80 -10.42
CA GLY A 183 -21.31 -11.67 -11.13
C GLY A 183 -20.63 -12.28 -12.34
N VAL A 184 -20.71 -13.60 -12.50
CA VAL A 184 -20.17 -14.31 -13.66
C VAL A 184 -21.31 -14.58 -14.64
N MET A 185 -21.17 -14.13 -15.88
CA MET A 185 -22.14 -14.36 -16.94
C MET A 185 -21.60 -15.43 -17.90
N GLY A 186 -21.97 -16.68 -17.65
CA GLY A 186 -21.60 -17.82 -18.49
C GLY A 186 -21.88 -19.19 -17.85
N GLN A 187 -22.04 -20.23 -18.67
CA GLN A 187 -22.54 -21.56 -18.26
C GLN A 187 -21.47 -22.57 -17.80
N ARG A 188 -20.17 -22.28 -17.86
CA ARG A 188 -19.12 -23.26 -17.50
C ARG A 188 -18.12 -22.68 -16.49
N MET A 189 -18.35 -22.97 -15.21
CA MET A 189 -17.38 -22.73 -14.14
C MET A 189 -16.33 -23.84 -14.17
N VAL A 190 -15.14 -23.55 -14.70
CA VAL A 190 -13.96 -24.38 -14.45
C VAL A 190 -13.31 -23.88 -13.17
N GLY A 191 -13.19 -24.78 -12.19
CA GLY A 191 -12.52 -24.52 -10.93
C GLY A 191 -11.11 -24.03 -11.20
N ARG A 192 -10.80 -22.85 -10.65
CA ARG A 192 -9.47 -22.26 -10.79
C ARG A 192 -8.53 -22.92 -9.78
N VAL A 193 -7.51 -23.60 -10.27
CA VAL A 193 -6.39 -24.02 -9.42
C VAL A 193 -5.57 -22.77 -9.09
N GLU A 194 -5.66 -22.30 -7.85
CA GLU A 194 -4.81 -21.20 -7.38
C GLU A 194 -3.38 -21.75 -7.22
N PRO A 195 -2.38 -21.15 -7.89
CA PRO A 195 -1.00 -21.50 -7.59
C PRO A 195 -0.71 -21.14 -6.12
N PRO A 196 -0.02 -22.01 -5.36
CA PRO A 196 0.32 -21.73 -3.97
C PRO A 196 1.15 -20.44 -3.92
N VAL A 197 0.67 -19.45 -3.16
CA VAL A 197 1.37 -18.18 -3.01
C VAL A 197 2.64 -18.42 -2.20
N PRO A 198 3.84 -18.13 -2.75
CA PRO A 198 5.08 -18.31 -2.02
C PRO A 198 5.07 -17.49 -0.72
N PRO A 199 5.59 -18.01 0.40
CA PRO A 199 5.65 -17.28 1.66
C PRO A 199 6.45 -15.98 1.55
N VAL A 200 7.43 -15.93 0.64
CA VAL A 200 8.23 -14.73 0.33
C VAL A 200 7.35 -13.60 -0.20
N MET A 201 6.35 -13.88 -1.05
CA MET A 201 5.42 -12.86 -1.55
C MET A 201 4.55 -12.28 -0.43
N ARG A 202 4.10 -13.11 0.52
CA ARG A 202 3.33 -12.62 1.68
C ARG A 202 4.16 -11.67 2.55
N ARG A 203 5.44 -12.01 2.78
CA ARG A 203 6.37 -11.14 3.52
C ARG A 203 6.65 -9.85 2.76
N LEU A 204 6.80 -9.90 1.43
CA LEU A 204 7.06 -8.71 0.61
C LEU A 204 5.90 -7.71 0.65
N GLN A 205 4.66 -8.22 0.73
CA GLN A 205 3.45 -7.38 0.88
C GLN A 205 3.38 -6.64 2.23
N LEU A 206 4.07 -7.12 3.27
CA LEU A 206 4.09 -6.49 4.60
C LEU A 206 5.09 -5.33 4.69
N LEU A 207 6.17 -5.36 3.90
CA LEU A 207 7.25 -4.37 4.00
C LEU A 207 6.79 -2.92 3.82
N PRO A 208 5.89 -2.59 2.87
CA PRO A 208 5.38 -1.22 2.74
C PRO A 208 4.63 -0.68 3.97
N VAL A 209 4.16 -1.56 4.87
CA VAL A 209 3.51 -1.17 6.14
C VAL A 209 4.51 -1.18 7.29
N LEU A 210 5.32 -2.23 7.38
CA LEU A 210 6.27 -2.40 8.49
C LEU A 210 7.40 -1.39 8.45
N THR A 211 7.91 -1.03 7.27
CA THR A 211 9.06 -0.13 7.15
C THR A 211 8.74 1.28 7.66
N PRO A 212 7.62 1.95 7.29
CA PRO A 212 7.26 3.24 7.88
C PRO A 212 7.03 3.17 9.40
N LEU A 213 6.43 2.09 9.90
CA LEU A 213 6.21 1.90 11.34
C LEU A 213 7.53 1.73 12.10
N ALA A 214 8.43 0.89 11.59
CA ALA A 214 9.74 0.67 12.18
C ALA A 214 10.62 1.93 12.09
N LEU A 215 10.50 2.71 11.01
CA LEU A 215 11.23 3.97 10.84
C LEU A 215 10.75 5.01 11.86
N ALA A 216 9.43 5.18 12.01
CA ALA A 216 8.85 6.05 13.02
C ALA A 216 9.26 5.63 14.44
N GLY A 217 9.17 4.33 14.74
CA GLY A 217 9.58 3.79 16.03
C GLY A 217 11.07 3.98 16.31
N GLY A 218 11.94 3.71 15.33
CA GLY A 218 13.39 3.90 15.48
C GLY A 218 13.79 5.35 15.69
N ALA A 219 13.13 6.29 14.99
CA ALA A 219 13.35 7.72 15.18
C ALA A 219 12.93 8.17 16.58
N ILE A 220 11.71 7.82 17.03
CA ILE A 220 11.18 8.19 18.34
C ILE A 220 12.01 7.57 19.46
N ILE A 221 12.26 6.26 19.42
CA ILE A 221 13.02 5.57 20.47
C ILE A 221 14.43 6.12 20.55
N GLY A 222 15.08 6.39 19.42
CA GLY A 222 16.42 6.96 19.38
C GLY A 222 16.49 8.36 19.99
N ASP A 223 15.55 9.22 19.60
CA ASP A 223 15.50 10.61 20.06
C ASP A 223 15.08 10.69 21.54
N ASP A 224 14.00 10.02 21.93
CA ASP A 224 13.49 10.03 23.31
C ASP A 224 14.47 9.36 24.30
N ALA A 225 15.14 8.27 23.90
CA ALA A 225 16.11 7.60 24.78
C ALA A 225 17.34 8.48 25.05
N VAL A 226 17.78 9.24 24.04
CA VAL A 226 18.89 10.18 24.22
C VAL A 226 18.43 11.44 24.94
N ALA A 227 17.24 11.96 24.65
CA ALA A 227 16.67 13.13 25.34
C ALA A 227 16.52 12.93 26.86
N LEU A 228 16.32 11.68 27.31
CA LEU A 228 16.27 11.34 28.74
C LEU A 228 17.64 11.10 29.39
N ALA A 229 18.72 11.01 28.59
CA ALA A 229 20.08 10.82 29.11
C ALA A 229 20.61 12.13 29.70
N PRO A 230 21.30 12.11 30.86
CA PRO A 230 21.88 13.32 31.44
C PRO A 230 23.17 13.71 30.69
N ILE A 231 23.04 14.48 29.60
CA ILE A 231 24.17 14.93 28.78
C ILE A 231 24.26 16.46 28.87
N SER A 232 25.47 16.99 29.06
CA SER A 232 25.74 18.43 29.09
C SER A 232 26.87 18.73 28.11
N PRO A 233 26.84 19.85 27.35
CA PRO A 233 25.82 20.92 27.34
C PRO A 233 24.57 20.59 26.48
N SER A 234 23.44 21.23 26.79
CA SER A 234 22.11 20.94 26.18
C SER A 234 22.06 21.10 24.65
N ALA A 235 22.83 22.01 24.06
CA ALA A 235 22.89 22.14 22.60
C ALA A 235 23.55 20.91 21.93
N VAL A 236 24.56 20.32 22.57
CA VAL A 236 25.23 19.11 22.08
C VAL A 236 24.37 17.88 22.36
N HIS A 237 23.65 17.88 23.48
CA HIS A 237 22.66 16.86 23.82
C HIS A 237 21.55 16.78 22.77
N ALA A 238 20.94 17.91 22.41
CA ALA A 238 19.89 17.94 21.39
C ALA A 238 20.39 17.49 20.02
N LEU A 239 21.60 17.89 19.65
CA LEU A 239 22.23 17.46 18.40
C LEU A 239 22.49 15.95 18.39
N LEU A 240 22.97 15.39 19.50
CA LEU A 240 23.15 13.95 19.67
C LEU A 240 21.82 13.20 19.57
N ALA A 241 20.74 13.71 20.18
CA ALA A 241 19.43 13.08 20.13
C ALA A 241 18.91 12.97 18.69
N VAL A 242 18.95 14.08 17.95
CA VAL A 242 18.55 14.12 16.54
C VAL A 242 19.43 13.21 15.68
N VAL A 243 20.76 13.20 15.89
CA VAL A 243 21.68 12.36 15.14
C VAL A 243 21.43 10.88 15.42
N VAL A 244 21.24 10.48 16.68
CA VAL A 244 20.98 9.08 17.04
C VAL A 244 19.63 8.62 16.47
N GLY A 245 18.58 9.44 16.59
CA GLY A 245 17.28 9.17 15.98
C GLY A 245 17.38 9.02 14.46
N ALA A 246 18.12 9.91 13.78
CA ALA A 246 18.34 9.86 12.34
C ALA A 246 19.16 8.63 11.92
N VAL A 247 20.20 8.26 12.67
CA VAL A 247 21.03 7.08 12.40
C VAL A 247 20.21 5.79 12.56
N LEU A 248 19.40 5.67 13.62
CA LEU A 248 18.54 4.51 13.82
C LEU A 248 17.46 4.42 12.73
N ALA A 249 16.81 5.53 12.37
CA ALA A 249 15.86 5.57 11.27
C ALA A 249 16.51 5.20 9.93
N GLY A 250 17.71 5.72 9.66
CA GLY A 250 18.51 5.40 8.48
C GLY A 250 18.94 3.93 8.43
N ALA A 251 19.32 3.34 9.57
CA ALA A 251 19.65 1.93 9.68
C ALA A 251 18.43 1.05 9.40
N VAL A 252 17.25 1.38 9.96
CA VAL A 252 15.99 0.67 9.70
C VAL A 252 15.62 0.74 8.21
N TYR A 253 15.78 1.89 7.59
CA TYR A 253 15.55 2.06 6.15
C TYR A 253 16.54 1.23 5.33
N GLY A 254 17.83 1.27 5.65
CA GLY A 254 18.88 0.51 4.97
C GLY A 254 18.66 -1.00 5.05
N VAL A 255 18.36 -1.52 6.25
CA VAL A 255 18.03 -2.95 6.45
C VAL A 255 16.78 -3.34 5.68
N SER A 256 15.73 -2.51 5.73
CA SER A 256 14.50 -2.74 4.96
C SER A 256 14.76 -2.80 3.45
N TYR A 257 15.61 -1.90 2.94
CA TYR A 257 15.97 -1.86 1.52
C TYR A 257 16.74 -3.10 1.07
N LEU A 258 17.72 -3.55 1.86
CA LEU A 258 18.48 -4.76 1.56
C LEU A 258 17.61 -6.02 1.60
N LEU A 259 16.69 -6.11 2.59
CA LEU A 259 15.72 -7.20 2.67
C LEU A 259 14.77 -7.20 1.47
N GLN A 260 14.24 -6.03 1.08
CA GLN A 260 13.40 -5.90 -0.13
C GLN A 260 14.13 -6.38 -1.38
N ARG A 261 15.40 -5.97 -1.55
CA ARG A 261 16.20 -6.38 -2.69
C ARG A 261 16.39 -7.90 -2.74
N ARG A 262 16.83 -8.51 -1.63
CA ARG A 262 17.03 -9.96 -1.52
C ARG A 262 15.75 -10.73 -1.82
N MET A 263 14.63 -10.30 -1.25
CA MET A 263 13.35 -10.98 -1.47
C MET A 263 12.83 -10.83 -2.89
N MET A 264 13.12 -9.72 -3.57
CA MET A 264 12.79 -9.55 -5.00
C MET A 264 13.63 -10.51 -5.88
N GLU A 265 14.90 -10.72 -5.55
CA GLU A 265 15.75 -11.71 -6.22
C GLU A 265 15.20 -13.13 -6.02
N GLU A 266 14.78 -13.48 -4.80
CA GLU A 266 14.12 -14.77 -4.50
C GLU A 266 12.82 -14.95 -5.30
N VAL A 267 11.99 -13.90 -5.43
CA VAL A 267 10.76 -13.94 -6.22
C VAL A 267 11.06 -14.11 -7.72
N GLN A 268 12.07 -13.40 -8.26
CA GLN A 268 12.46 -13.53 -9.66
C GLN A 268 12.99 -14.94 -9.99
N ALA A 269 13.67 -15.59 -9.05
CA ALA A 269 14.15 -16.96 -9.21
C ALA A 269 13.00 -17.99 -9.30
N LEU A 270 11.84 -17.68 -8.72
CA LEU A 270 10.65 -18.54 -8.75
C LEU A 270 9.82 -18.37 -10.02
N VAL A 271 10.09 -17.35 -10.84
CA VAL A 271 9.38 -17.16 -12.12
C VAL A 271 9.98 -18.13 -13.15
N PRO A 272 9.19 -19.00 -13.80
CA PRO A 272 9.70 -19.89 -14.82
C PRO A 272 10.34 -19.06 -15.95
N ARG A 273 11.64 -19.29 -16.20
CA ARG A 273 12.34 -18.71 -17.34
C ARG A 273 11.76 -19.35 -18.61
N THR A 274 11.01 -18.57 -19.39
CA THR A 274 10.51 -18.95 -20.71
C THR A 274 11.55 -18.75 -21.78
#